data_AF-G5Q9Z5-F1
#
_entry.id   AF-G5Q9Z5-F1
#
_cell.length_a   1.000
_cell.length_b   1.000
_cell.length_c   1.000
_cell.angle_alpha   90.00
_cell.angle_beta   90.00
_cell.angle_gamma   90.00
#
_symmetry.space_group_name_H-M   'P 1'
#
loop_
_entity.id
_entity.type
_entity.pdbx_description
1 polymer ?
#
loop_
_entity_poly.entity_id
_entity_poly.type
_entity_poly.pdbx_seq_one_letter_code
_entity_poly.pdbx_strand_id
1 'polypeptide(L)'
;MPQFRRSILTLATLLAFAHPVFAGKLAIVIDDFGYRPHTENQVLALPPNISVAVLPNAPHAREMATKAHNSGHEVLIHLPMAPLSKQPLEKDTLRPDMSSDEIERIIREAVNNVPYAVGLNNHMGSAMTSSLFGMQKVMQALEHYNLYFLDSMTIGNSQAMRAASGTGVKVIKRKVFLDDTQNEADI
;
A
#
# COMPACT_ATOMS: atom_id res chain seq x y z
N MET A 1 23.13 -21.77 -53.32
CA MET A 1 22.21 -22.40 -52.35
C MET A 1 22.79 -22.83 -50.98
N PRO A 2 24.11 -23.01 -50.73
CA PRO A 2 24.60 -23.44 -49.40
C PRO A 2 24.80 -22.28 -48.39
N GLN A 3 25.01 -21.05 -48.85
CA GLN A 3 25.14 -19.87 -47.97
C GLN A 3 23.84 -19.55 -47.22
N PHE A 4 22.70 -19.66 -47.90
CA PHE A 4 21.37 -19.40 -47.33
C PHE A 4 21.03 -20.34 -46.16
N ARG A 5 21.43 -21.62 -46.25
CA ARG A 5 21.21 -22.61 -45.19
C ARG A 5 22.07 -22.36 -43.95
N ARG A 6 23.30 -21.88 -44.12
CA ARG A 6 24.19 -21.51 -42.99
C ARG A 6 23.66 -20.31 -42.22
N SER A 7 23.12 -19.30 -42.91
CA SER A 7 22.51 -18.10 -42.30
C SER A 7 21.24 -18.42 -41.50
N ILE A 8 20.43 -19.37 -41.96
CA ILE A 8 19.21 -19.79 -41.24
C ILE A 8 19.56 -20.54 -39.95
N LEU A 9 20.57 -21.43 -39.98
CA LEU A 9 21.01 -22.13 -38.77
C LEU A 9 21.61 -21.16 -37.74
N THR A 10 22.39 -20.17 -38.16
CA THR A 10 22.97 -19.17 -37.23
C THR A 10 21.90 -18.29 -36.59
N LEU A 11 20.88 -17.86 -37.34
CA LEU A 11 19.77 -17.05 -36.81
C LEU A 11 18.90 -17.85 -35.82
N ALA A 12 18.60 -19.11 -36.11
CA ALA A 12 17.86 -20.00 -35.21
C ALA A 12 18.61 -20.25 -33.88
N THR A 13 19.94 -20.32 -33.96
CA THR A 13 20.78 -20.51 -32.77
C THR A 13 20.82 -19.24 -31.92
N LEU A 14 20.91 -18.05 -32.52
CA LEU A 14 20.86 -16.76 -31.83
C LEU A 14 19.53 -16.51 -31.10
N LEU A 15 18.39 -16.88 -31.72
CA LEU A 15 17.07 -16.78 -31.09
C LEU A 15 16.89 -17.77 -29.92
N ALA A 16 17.52 -18.95 -29.98
CA ALA A 16 17.48 -19.93 -28.90
C ALA A 16 18.29 -19.50 -27.65
N PHE A 17 19.25 -18.59 -27.81
CA PHE A 17 20.03 -18.01 -26.72
C PHE A 17 19.58 -16.60 -26.30
N ALA A 18 18.51 -16.07 -26.91
CA ALA A 18 17.90 -14.82 -26.48
C ALA A 18 17.10 -15.07 -25.20
N HIS A 19 17.70 -14.79 -24.04
CA HIS A 19 16.96 -14.82 -22.78
C HIS A 19 15.95 -13.66 -22.75
N PRO A 20 14.69 -13.91 -22.34
CA PRO A 20 13.75 -12.83 -22.10
C PRO A 20 14.32 -11.95 -20.98
N VAL A 21 14.60 -10.68 -21.30
CA VAL A 21 14.93 -9.67 -20.31
C VAL A 21 13.61 -9.21 -19.71
N PHE A 22 13.35 -9.55 -18.46
CA PHE A 22 12.20 -9.03 -17.73
C PHE A 22 12.56 -7.66 -17.16
N ALA A 23 11.79 -6.63 -17.55
CA ALA A 23 11.88 -5.34 -16.89
C ALA A 23 11.50 -5.47 -15.41
N GLY A 24 12.21 -4.74 -14.54
CA GLY A 24 11.83 -4.61 -13.14
C GLY A 24 10.44 -4.00 -13.01
N LYS A 25 9.65 -4.46 -12.03
CA LYS A 25 8.35 -3.86 -11.70
C LYS A 25 8.53 -2.90 -10.53
N LEU A 26 8.00 -1.69 -10.68
CA LEU A 26 7.95 -0.66 -9.65
C LEU A 26 6.48 -0.33 -9.37
N ALA A 27 6.15 -0.19 -8.08
CA ALA A 27 4.89 0.34 -7.62
C ALA A 27 5.19 1.52 -6.70
N ILE A 28 4.45 2.62 -6.88
CA ILE A 28 4.56 3.84 -6.09
C ILE A 28 3.19 4.08 -5.46
N VAL A 29 3.19 4.37 -4.16
CA VAL A 29 1.99 4.74 -3.39
C VAL A 29 2.23 6.14 -2.84
N ILE A 30 1.27 7.04 -3.02
CA ILE A 30 1.27 8.37 -2.41
C ILE A 30 0.27 8.38 -1.25
N ASP A 31 0.78 8.62 -0.05
CA ASP A 31 0.02 8.60 1.19
C ASP A 31 -0.70 9.94 1.47
N ASP A 32 -1.49 9.97 2.56
CA ASP A 32 -2.11 11.17 3.13
C ASP A 32 -3.12 11.92 2.25
N PHE A 33 -3.88 11.20 1.44
CA PHE A 33 -5.02 11.79 0.71
C PHE A 33 -6.22 12.06 1.63
N GLY A 34 -6.98 13.11 1.30
CA GLY A 34 -8.29 13.45 1.87
C GLY A 34 -8.35 14.79 2.59
N TYR A 35 -7.24 15.53 2.67
CA TYR A 35 -7.16 16.83 3.35
C TYR A 35 -6.84 18.00 2.42
N ARG A 36 -6.17 17.75 1.29
CA ARG A 36 -5.63 18.78 0.40
C ARG A 36 -6.10 18.57 -1.05
N PRO A 37 -7.40 18.75 -1.36
CA PRO A 37 -7.91 18.46 -2.69
C PRO A 37 -7.14 19.16 -3.82
N HIS A 38 -6.64 20.38 -3.62
CA HIS A 38 -5.86 21.07 -4.66
C HIS A 38 -4.60 20.30 -5.06
N THR A 39 -3.77 19.91 -4.09
CA THR A 39 -2.53 19.14 -4.31
C THR A 39 -2.84 17.71 -4.74
N GLU A 40 -3.83 17.08 -4.12
CA GLU A 40 -4.24 15.70 -4.43
C GLU A 40 -4.73 15.59 -5.88
N ASN A 41 -5.48 16.57 -6.39
CA ASN A 41 -5.88 16.59 -7.80
C ASN A 41 -4.69 16.75 -8.77
N GLN A 42 -3.56 17.32 -8.36
CA GLN A 42 -2.34 17.34 -9.17
C GLN A 42 -1.73 15.94 -9.24
N VAL A 43 -1.74 15.19 -8.14
CA VAL A 43 -1.31 13.78 -8.11
C VAL A 43 -2.24 12.92 -8.97
N LEU A 44 -3.55 13.16 -8.93
CA LEU A 44 -4.53 12.44 -9.79
C LEU A 44 -4.44 12.81 -11.28
N ALA A 45 -3.63 13.81 -11.65
CA ALA A 45 -3.29 14.10 -13.04
C ALA A 45 -2.06 13.31 -13.53
N LEU A 46 -1.34 12.63 -12.62
CA LEU A 46 -0.26 11.71 -12.98
C LEU A 46 -0.82 10.44 -13.63
N PRO A 47 0.01 9.65 -14.31
CA PRO A 47 -0.42 8.40 -14.91
C PRO A 47 -1.01 7.41 -13.87
N PRO A 48 -1.98 6.56 -14.27
CA PRO A 48 -2.77 5.72 -13.35
C PRO A 48 -1.98 4.58 -12.68
N ASN A 49 -0.73 4.37 -13.06
CA ASN A 49 0.18 3.41 -12.42
C ASN A 49 0.74 3.91 -11.06
N ILE A 50 0.37 5.13 -10.64
CA ILE A 50 0.57 5.60 -9.26
C ILE A 50 -0.65 5.22 -8.43
N SER A 51 -0.42 4.53 -7.31
CA SER A 51 -1.48 4.22 -6.34
C SER A 51 -1.58 5.34 -5.31
N VAL A 52 -2.74 5.51 -4.68
CA VAL A 52 -2.97 6.54 -3.65
C VAL A 52 -3.55 5.91 -2.39
N ALA A 53 -3.15 6.39 -1.22
CA ALA A 53 -3.67 5.93 0.06
C ALA A 53 -4.43 7.06 0.77
N VAL A 54 -5.69 6.79 1.12
CA VAL A 54 -6.65 7.79 1.61
C VAL A 54 -6.90 7.61 3.10
N LEU A 55 -6.76 8.69 3.88
CA LEU A 55 -7.07 8.71 5.31
C LEU A 55 -8.60 8.64 5.49
N PRO A 56 -9.15 7.61 6.14
CA PRO A 56 -10.59 7.33 6.14
C PRO A 56 -11.45 8.37 6.87
N ASN A 57 -10.85 9.10 7.82
CA ASN A 57 -11.54 10.13 8.60
C ASN A 57 -11.27 11.56 8.08
N ALA A 58 -10.55 11.70 6.96
CA ALA A 58 -10.29 12.99 6.36
C ALA A 58 -11.56 13.58 5.72
N PRO A 59 -11.74 14.92 5.71
CA PRO A 59 -12.98 15.56 5.24
C PRO A 59 -13.36 15.21 3.80
N HIS A 60 -12.37 14.95 2.93
CA HIS A 60 -12.58 14.63 1.52
C HIS A 60 -12.29 13.16 1.19
N ALA A 61 -12.19 12.26 2.17
CA ALA A 61 -11.78 10.87 1.96
C ALA A 61 -12.58 10.18 0.84
N ARG A 62 -13.91 10.19 0.95
CA ARG A 62 -14.79 9.55 -0.03
C ARG A 62 -14.73 10.19 -1.42
N GLU A 63 -14.64 11.52 -1.46
CA GLU A 63 -14.51 12.29 -2.70
C GLU A 63 -13.22 11.92 -3.42
N MET A 64 -12.09 11.94 -2.71
CA MET A 64 -10.77 11.66 -3.27
C MET A 64 -10.61 10.20 -3.68
N ALA A 65 -11.09 9.25 -2.87
CA ALA A 65 -11.10 7.83 -3.24
C ALA A 65 -11.91 7.58 -4.52
N THR A 66 -13.08 8.21 -4.65
CA THR A 66 -13.92 8.08 -5.85
C THR A 66 -13.26 8.70 -7.08
N LYS A 67 -12.67 9.89 -6.95
CA LYS A 67 -11.93 10.53 -8.05
C LYS A 67 -10.73 9.70 -8.48
N ALA A 68 -9.94 9.21 -7.53
CA ALA A 68 -8.77 8.38 -7.80
C ALA A 68 -9.15 7.12 -8.58
N HIS A 69 -10.17 6.40 -8.11
CA HIS A 69 -10.69 5.22 -8.79
C HIS A 69 -11.18 5.52 -10.22
N ASN A 70 -11.97 6.58 -10.39
CA ASN A 70 -12.51 6.97 -11.70
C ASN A 70 -11.41 7.41 -12.69
N SER A 71 -10.30 7.93 -12.19
CA SER A 71 -9.10 8.26 -12.98
C SER A 71 -8.18 7.04 -13.23
N GLY A 72 -8.53 5.86 -12.71
CA GLY A 72 -7.80 4.60 -12.94
C GLY A 72 -6.69 4.31 -11.94
N HIS A 73 -6.54 5.10 -10.88
CA HIS A 73 -5.56 4.83 -9.83
C HIS A 73 -6.03 3.70 -8.91
N GLU A 74 -5.08 2.90 -8.44
CA GLU A 74 -5.34 1.97 -7.34
C GLU A 74 -5.49 2.74 -6.02
N VAL A 75 -6.53 2.40 -5.25
CA VAL A 75 -6.88 3.07 -4.00
C VAL A 75 -6.57 2.15 -2.82
N LEU A 76 -5.90 2.70 -1.81
CA LEU A 76 -5.66 2.07 -0.52
C LEU A 76 -6.31 2.89 0.59
N ILE A 77 -6.66 2.22 1.68
CA ILE A 77 -6.97 2.86 2.96
C ILE A 77 -5.64 3.19 3.64
N HIS A 78 -5.41 4.45 3.98
CA HIS A 78 -4.29 4.87 4.83
C HIS A 78 -4.78 4.94 6.28
N LEU A 79 -4.69 3.84 7.02
CA LEU A 79 -5.33 3.76 8.34
C LEU A 79 -4.40 4.27 9.46
N PRO A 80 -4.82 5.26 10.27
CA PRO A 80 -4.07 5.70 11.44
C PRO A 80 -3.78 4.56 12.42
N MET A 81 -2.51 4.43 12.79
CA MET A 81 -2.04 3.44 13.73
C MET A 81 -1.07 4.07 14.73
N ALA A 82 -1.13 3.63 15.98
CA ALA A 82 -0.38 4.25 17.06
C ALA A 82 1.14 4.17 16.82
N PRO A 83 1.86 5.30 16.92
CA PRO A 83 3.31 5.34 16.92
C PRO A 83 3.86 5.08 18.33
N LEU A 84 5.17 4.79 18.43
CA LEU A 84 5.91 4.77 19.69
C LEU A 84 6.13 6.18 20.26
N SER A 85 6.17 7.21 19.41
CA SER A 85 6.28 8.61 19.83
C SER A 85 5.00 9.08 20.51
N LYS A 86 5.14 10.06 21.43
CA LYS A 86 4.00 10.70 22.08
C LYS A 86 3.57 11.91 21.26
N GLN A 87 2.65 11.69 20.33
CA GLN A 87 2.04 12.74 19.52
C GLN A 87 0.51 12.62 19.55
N PRO A 88 -0.23 13.70 19.21
CA PRO A 88 -1.67 13.63 19.07
C PRO A 88 -2.06 12.53 18.09
N LEU A 89 -3.06 11.74 18.46
CA LEU A 89 -3.59 10.68 17.61
C LEU A 89 -4.80 11.18 16.85
N GLU A 90 -4.89 10.78 15.59
CA GLU A 90 -6.09 11.01 14.79
C GLU A 90 -7.25 10.17 15.29
N LYS A 91 -8.46 10.57 14.89
CA LYS A 91 -9.67 9.81 15.19
C LYS A 91 -9.54 8.38 14.64
N ASP A 92 -9.97 7.40 15.44
CA ASP A 92 -9.94 5.98 15.11
C ASP A 92 -8.53 5.43 14.82
N THR A 93 -7.49 5.99 15.44
CA THR A 93 -6.15 5.41 15.42
C THR A 93 -6.14 4.06 16.14
N LEU A 94 -5.76 2.99 15.41
CA LEU A 94 -5.62 1.65 15.99
C LEU A 94 -4.49 1.60 17.02
N ARG A 95 -4.77 1.00 18.18
CA ARG A 95 -3.80 0.80 19.26
C ARG A 95 -3.67 -0.68 19.64
N PRO A 96 -2.49 -1.14 20.09
CA PRO A 96 -2.26 -2.54 20.48
C PRO A 96 -3.21 -3.08 21.56
N ASP A 97 -3.68 -2.22 22.46
CA ASP A 97 -4.49 -2.55 23.62
C ASP A 97 -6.00 -2.62 23.32
N MET A 98 -6.43 -2.26 22.11
CA MET A 98 -7.84 -2.31 21.71
C MET A 98 -8.39 -3.75 21.70
N SER A 99 -9.69 -3.87 21.96
CA SER A 99 -10.44 -5.11 21.75
C SER A 99 -10.56 -5.43 20.25
N SER A 100 -10.84 -6.69 19.93
CA SER A 100 -11.09 -7.10 18.54
C SER A 100 -12.30 -6.36 17.96
N ASP A 101 -13.38 -6.22 18.74
CA ASP A 101 -14.61 -5.52 18.32
C ASP A 101 -14.36 -4.06 17.93
N GLU A 102 -13.49 -3.37 18.67
CA GLU A 102 -13.15 -1.98 18.36
C GLU A 102 -12.28 -1.86 17.11
N ILE A 103 -11.30 -2.75 16.95
CA ILE A 103 -10.50 -2.83 15.72
C ILE A 103 -11.40 -3.14 14.50
N GLU A 104 -12.34 -4.08 14.64
CA GLU A 104 -13.28 -4.43 13.59
C GLU A 104 -14.22 -3.27 13.25
N ARG A 105 -14.74 -2.55 14.27
CA ARG A 105 -15.55 -1.34 14.07
C ARG A 105 -14.79 -0.30 13.25
N ILE A 106 -13.56 0.00 13.64
CA ILE A 106 -12.71 1.00 12.96
C ILE A 106 -12.42 0.57 11.52
N ILE A 107 -12.05 -0.68 11.28
CA ILE A 107 -11.76 -1.19 9.93
C ILE A 107 -13.02 -1.14 9.06
N ARG A 108 -14.18 -1.54 9.58
CA ARG A 108 -15.45 -1.46 8.85
C ARG A 108 -15.80 -0.02 8.46
N GLU A 109 -15.64 0.93 9.37
CA GLU A 109 -15.85 2.36 9.08
C GLU A 109 -14.85 2.88 8.03
N ALA A 110 -13.58 2.48 8.12
CA ALA A 110 -12.58 2.86 7.14
C ALA A 110 -12.88 2.35 5.74
N VAL A 111 -13.30 1.08 5.61
CA VAL A 111 -13.74 0.49 4.33
C VAL A 111 -14.94 1.22 3.75
N ASN A 112 -15.90 1.63 4.59
CA ASN A 112 -17.08 2.37 4.13
C ASN A 112 -16.74 3.80 3.68
N ASN A 113 -15.76 4.44 4.34
CA ASN A 113 -15.38 5.82 4.04
C ASN A 113 -14.45 5.93 2.82
N VAL A 114 -13.69 4.88 2.51
CA VAL A 114 -12.77 4.82 1.37
C VAL A 114 -13.26 3.77 0.36
N PRO A 115 -14.28 4.09 -0.46
CA PRO A 115 -14.77 3.15 -1.46
C PRO A 115 -13.69 2.79 -2.48
N TYR A 116 -13.86 1.64 -3.12
CA TYR A 116 -12.96 1.11 -4.15
C TYR A 116 -11.55 0.71 -3.67
N ALA A 117 -11.28 0.79 -2.37
CA ALA A 117 -10.01 0.33 -1.82
C ALA A 117 -9.78 -1.16 -2.12
N VAL A 118 -8.56 -1.48 -2.55
CA VAL A 118 -8.10 -2.86 -2.77
C VAL A 118 -7.00 -3.28 -1.81
N GLY A 119 -6.49 -2.34 -1.02
CA GLY A 119 -5.53 -2.58 0.04
C GLY A 119 -5.66 -1.59 1.18
N LEU A 120 -4.89 -1.83 2.24
CA LEU A 120 -4.76 -0.96 3.40
C LEU A 120 -3.28 -0.85 3.76
N ASN A 121 -2.80 0.36 4.02
CA ASN A 121 -1.50 0.58 4.62
C ASN A 121 -1.63 1.34 5.95
N ASN A 122 -0.56 1.29 6.75
CA ASN A 122 -0.52 2.00 8.03
C ASN A 122 -0.01 3.44 7.85
N HIS A 123 -0.78 4.41 8.35
CA HIS A 123 -0.31 5.75 8.66
C HIS A 123 0.38 5.71 10.03
N MET A 124 1.66 6.06 10.08
CA MET A 124 2.52 5.89 11.27
C MET A 124 2.56 4.42 11.73
N GLY A 125 2.16 4.10 12.96
CA GLY A 125 1.93 2.73 13.39
C GLY A 125 3.09 1.99 14.05
N SER A 126 4.21 2.61 14.37
CA SER A 126 5.38 1.89 14.95
C SER A 126 5.07 1.14 16.25
N ALA A 127 4.11 1.58 17.07
CA ALA A 127 3.66 0.81 18.24
C ALA A 127 2.65 -0.28 17.86
N MET A 128 1.74 0.01 16.93
CA MET A 128 0.75 -0.97 16.47
C MET A 128 1.39 -2.14 15.72
N THR A 129 2.22 -1.85 14.72
CA THR A 129 2.82 -2.85 13.84
C THR A 129 3.88 -3.68 14.56
N SER A 130 4.51 -3.18 15.63
CA SER A 130 5.41 -3.97 16.47
C SER A 130 4.68 -4.94 17.42
N SER A 131 3.37 -4.80 17.62
CA SER A 131 2.56 -5.70 18.44
C SER A 131 2.00 -6.86 17.62
N LEU A 132 2.49 -8.08 17.89
CA LEU A 132 1.95 -9.27 17.24
C LEU A 132 0.46 -9.46 17.53
N PHE A 133 0.05 -9.37 18.79
CA PHE A 133 -1.34 -9.57 19.19
C PHE A 133 -2.26 -8.49 18.62
N GLY A 134 -1.80 -7.23 18.56
CA GLY A 134 -2.54 -6.15 17.93
C GLY A 134 -2.74 -6.40 16.45
N MET A 135 -1.65 -6.72 15.73
CA MET A 135 -1.72 -7.00 14.30
C MET A 135 -2.50 -8.28 13.97
N GLN A 136 -2.52 -9.29 14.83
CA GLN A 136 -3.35 -10.48 14.61
C GLN A 136 -4.83 -10.14 14.56
N LYS A 137 -5.30 -9.27 15.47
CA LYS A 137 -6.68 -8.78 15.45
C LYS A 137 -6.97 -7.97 14.18
N VAL A 138 -6.02 -7.16 13.72
CA VAL A 138 -6.14 -6.42 12.45
C VAL A 138 -6.28 -7.37 11.27
N MET A 139 -5.42 -8.39 11.17
CA MET A 139 -5.44 -9.35 10.06
C MET A 139 -6.71 -10.21 10.09
N GLN A 140 -7.21 -10.58 11.27
CA GLN A 140 -8.50 -11.26 11.43
C GLN A 140 -9.65 -10.39 10.94
N ALA A 141 -9.69 -9.11 11.35
CA ALA A 141 -10.72 -8.19 10.88
C ALA A 141 -10.64 -7.95 9.36
N LEU A 142 -9.43 -7.89 8.80
CA LEU A 142 -9.21 -7.73 7.36
C LEU A 142 -9.60 -8.97 6.54
N GLU A 143 -9.63 -10.17 7.12
CA GLU A 143 -10.01 -11.41 6.42
C GLU A 143 -11.45 -11.39 5.87
N HIS A 144 -12.31 -10.56 6.46
CA HIS A 144 -13.66 -10.33 5.96
C HIS A 144 -13.73 -9.45 4.71
N TYR A 145 -12.60 -8.88 4.29
CA TYR A 145 -12.49 -7.98 3.16
C TYR A 145 -11.46 -8.50 2.16
N ASN A 146 -11.68 -8.24 0.87
CA ASN A 146 -10.71 -8.58 -0.16
C ASN A 146 -9.62 -7.48 -0.27
N LEU A 147 -8.93 -7.21 0.83
CA LEU A 147 -7.88 -6.21 0.94
C LEU A 147 -6.52 -6.87 1.22
N TYR A 148 -5.47 -6.42 0.54
CA TYR A 148 -4.11 -6.71 0.98
C TYR A 148 -3.65 -5.69 2.03
N PHE A 149 -2.67 -6.06 2.86
CA PHE A 149 -2.02 -5.14 3.79
C PHE A 149 -0.64 -4.74 3.25
N LEU A 150 -0.42 -3.45 3.02
CA LEU A 150 0.89 -2.87 2.73
C LEU A 150 1.49 -2.32 4.01
N ASP A 151 2.52 -2.99 4.51
CA ASP A 151 3.31 -2.51 5.63
C ASP A 151 4.21 -1.36 5.17
N SER A 152 3.93 -0.16 5.67
CA SER A 152 4.72 1.05 5.41
C SER A 152 6.09 1.02 6.09
N MET A 153 6.41 -0.04 6.86
CA MET A 153 7.73 -0.27 7.48
C MET A 153 8.20 0.93 8.32
N THR A 154 7.30 1.49 9.14
CA THR A 154 7.60 2.60 10.07
C THR A 154 8.41 2.15 11.29
N ILE A 155 8.62 0.84 11.44
CA ILE A 155 9.52 0.22 12.40
C ILE A 155 10.13 -1.06 11.83
N GLY A 156 11.41 -1.32 12.11
CA GLY A 156 12.13 -2.48 11.54
C GLY A 156 11.65 -3.84 12.03
N ASN A 157 11.01 -3.92 13.20
CA ASN A 157 10.53 -5.16 13.81
C ASN A 157 9.01 -5.39 13.63
N SER A 158 8.41 -4.82 12.57
CA SER A 158 6.99 -5.01 12.28
C SER A 158 6.60 -6.50 12.25
N GLN A 159 5.46 -6.80 12.86
CA GLN A 159 4.87 -8.12 12.99
C GLN A 159 3.78 -8.38 11.94
N ALA A 160 3.49 -7.44 11.04
CA ALA A 160 2.37 -7.55 10.08
C ALA A 160 2.37 -8.88 9.30
N MET A 161 3.52 -9.26 8.74
CA MET A 161 3.66 -10.52 7.99
C MET A 161 3.46 -11.76 8.88
N ARG A 162 3.94 -11.74 10.12
CA ARG A 162 3.76 -12.86 11.07
C ARG A 162 2.30 -12.95 11.53
N ALA A 163 1.67 -11.81 11.76
CA ALA A 163 0.28 -11.70 12.19
C ALA A 163 -0.71 -12.20 11.13
N ALA A 164 -0.38 -12.05 9.84
CA ALA A 164 -1.22 -12.56 8.75
C ALA A 164 -1.17 -14.09 8.59
N SER A 165 -0.24 -14.77 9.26
CA SER A 165 -0.14 -16.23 9.21
C SER A 165 -1.43 -16.88 9.70
N GLY A 166 -2.01 -17.75 8.88
CA GLY A 166 -3.29 -18.41 9.16
C GLY A 166 -4.52 -17.62 8.72
N THR A 167 -4.34 -16.44 8.11
CA THR A 167 -5.42 -15.68 7.45
C THR A 167 -5.25 -15.69 5.93
N GLY A 168 -6.29 -15.31 5.20
CA GLY A 168 -6.22 -15.04 3.75
C GLY A 168 -5.51 -13.73 3.35
N VAL A 169 -5.08 -12.89 4.31
CA VAL A 169 -4.60 -11.53 4.03
C VAL A 169 -3.18 -11.55 3.46
N LYS A 170 -3.02 -11.04 2.23
CA LYS A 170 -1.71 -10.86 1.61
C LYS A 170 -0.99 -9.65 2.22
N VAL A 171 0.27 -9.83 2.64
CA VAL A 171 1.11 -8.74 3.15
C VAL A 171 2.22 -8.38 2.15
N ILE A 172 2.37 -7.09 1.88
CA ILE A 172 3.46 -6.50 1.08
C ILE A 172 4.24 -5.55 1.98
N LYS A 173 5.57 -5.44 1.80
CA LYS A 173 6.41 -4.50 2.55
C LYS A 173 6.94 -3.41 1.65
N ARG A 174 6.89 -2.16 2.10
CA ARG A 174 7.58 -1.04 1.47
C ARG A 174 9.09 -1.31 1.42
N LYS A 175 9.73 -0.99 0.29
CA LYS A 175 11.18 -1.16 0.09
C LYS A 175 11.97 0.12 0.29
N VAL A 176 11.45 1.26 -0.18
CA VAL A 176 12.12 2.57 -0.18
C VAL A 176 11.13 3.61 0.29
N PHE A 177 11.58 4.63 1.05
CA PHE A 177 10.79 5.80 1.42
C PHE A 177 11.37 6.91 0.56
N LEU A 178 10.54 7.56 -0.26
CA LEU A 178 11.06 8.50 -1.25
C LEU A 178 11.25 9.90 -0.66
N ASP A 179 10.45 10.30 0.33
CA ASP A 179 10.37 11.66 0.86
C ASP A 179 10.53 11.71 2.39
N ASP A 180 11.42 10.90 2.94
CA ASP A 180 11.69 10.90 4.39
C ASP A 180 12.52 12.11 4.85
N THR A 181 13.06 12.89 3.93
CA THR A 181 13.66 14.20 4.17
C THR A 181 12.96 15.29 3.34
N GLN A 182 13.05 16.55 3.79
CA GLN A 182 12.52 17.70 3.04
C GLN A 182 13.51 18.23 1.98
N ASN A 183 14.60 17.52 1.73
CA ASN A 183 15.64 17.95 0.82
C ASN A 183 15.48 17.23 -0.52
N GLU A 184 15.23 17.98 -1.59
CA GLU A 184 15.06 17.45 -2.95
C GLU A 184 16.25 16.61 -3.42
N ALA A 185 17.46 16.90 -2.94
CA ALA A 185 18.65 16.13 -3.31
C ALA A 185 18.68 14.70 -2.76
N ASP A 186 17.83 14.39 -1.77
CA ASP A 186 17.74 13.06 -1.14
C ASP A 186 16.63 12.18 -1.76
N ILE A 187 15.86 12.71 -2.71
CA ILE A 187 14.71 12.09 -3.40
C ILE A 187 15.11 11.59 -4.79
#